data_AF-A0A9E1KVG9-F1
#
_entry.id   AF-A0A9E1KVG9-F1
#
_cell.length_a   1.000
_cell.length_b   1.000
_cell.length_c   1.000
_cell.angle_alpha   90.00
_cell.angle_beta   90.00
_cell.angle_gamma   90.00
#
_symmetry.space_group_name_H-M   'P 1'
#
loop_
_entity.id
_entity.type
_entity.pdbx_description
1 polymer ?
#
loop_
_entity_poly.entity_id
_entity_poly.type
_entity_poly.pdbx_seq_one_letter_code
_entity_poly.pdbx_strand_id
1 'polypeptide(L)'
;MYDIPKLDSIPDYLYKKQPIEKNFRLLGFHENQYKIFEKTYSNTVSAFTPSACDAIFQWVIQISYFTTDKRTIFVPEEFGICHDLTPVELLSVLYKKWVSAFGKDSIPDDLSHGQKYHEHIKTLIASHSEKKPYMTVDRESFRFFLSKIEREFNTDEKDYEIEFSYTTGQLKISVKSTVVFVPSLYCKNITSEKISLQGHNFFKSIPRRFRGNTVGLAMKKNGLLIGSRLIEARWDGDDLWKHDEYDDFLKNRLIQKSLMFV
;
A
#
# COMPACT_ATOMS: atom_id res chain seq x y z
N MET A 1 -4.22 -4.10 -17.96
CA MET A 1 -5.14 -4.39 -16.85
C MET A 1 -4.51 -5.52 -16.07
N TYR A 2 -4.30 -5.38 -14.76
CA TYR A 2 -3.65 -6.42 -13.95
C TYR A 2 -4.64 -7.56 -13.67
N ASP A 3 -4.14 -8.80 -13.71
CA ASP A 3 -4.91 -9.98 -13.33
C ASP A 3 -4.80 -10.24 -11.82
N ILE A 4 -5.81 -10.90 -11.26
CA ILE A 4 -5.76 -11.34 -9.85
C ILE A 4 -4.93 -12.61 -9.72
N PRO A 5 -4.11 -12.74 -8.66
CA PRO A 5 -3.24 -13.90 -8.51
C PRO A 5 -4.04 -15.12 -8.08
N LYS A 6 -3.78 -16.26 -8.74
CA LYS A 6 -4.43 -17.52 -8.43
C LYS A 6 -3.66 -18.31 -7.40
N LEU A 7 -4.39 -19.12 -6.64
CA LEU A 7 -3.85 -20.07 -5.67
C LEU A 7 -4.45 -21.44 -5.98
N ASP A 8 -3.61 -22.44 -6.26
CA ASP A 8 -4.04 -23.78 -6.70
C ASP A 8 -5.04 -24.46 -5.74
N SER A 9 -4.99 -24.10 -4.46
CA SER A 9 -5.91 -24.61 -3.43
C SER A 9 -7.32 -23.99 -3.46
N ILE A 10 -7.58 -23.05 -4.37
CA ILE A 10 -8.86 -22.38 -4.55
C ILE A 10 -9.42 -22.74 -5.94
N PRO A 11 -10.65 -23.26 -6.02
CA PRO A 11 -11.25 -23.62 -7.31
C PRO A 11 -11.31 -22.47 -8.32
N ASP A 12 -10.97 -22.76 -9.57
CA ASP A 12 -10.90 -21.79 -10.67
C ASP A 12 -12.18 -20.99 -10.90
N TYR A 13 -13.34 -21.59 -10.63
CA TYR A 13 -14.63 -20.91 -10.81
C TYR A 13 -14.80 -19.69 -9.89
N LEU A 14 -14.10 -19.64 -8.75
CA LEU A 14 -14.12 -18.51 -7.82
C LEU A 14 -13.28 -17.31 -8.29
N TYR A 15 -12.44 -17.49 -9.32
CA TYR A 15 -11.65 -16.43 -9.95
C TYR A 15 -12.32 -15.84 -11.19
N LYS A 16 -13.42 -16.42 -11.67
CA LYS A 16 -14.10 -15.95 -12.88
C LYS A 16 -14.77 -14.61 -12.59
N LYS A 17 -14.41 -13.57 -13.35
CA LYS A 17 -15.08 -12.27 -13.30
C LYS A 17 -16.49 -12.39 -13.87
N GLN A 18 -17.47 -12.00 -13.07
CA GLN A 18 -18.89 -12.00 -13.43
C GLN A 18 -19.56 -10.80 -12.77
N PRO A 19 -20.76 -10.38 -13.24
CA PRO A 19 -21.59 -9.43 -12.52
C PRO A 19 -21.76 -9.84 -11.06
N ILE A 20 -21.63 -8.90 -10.14
CA ILE A 20 -21.58 -9.19 -8.69
C ILE A 20 -22.83 -9.92 -8.17
N GLU A 21 -24.00 -9.69 -8.76
CA GLU A 21 -25.23 -10.45 -8.52
C GLU A 21 -25.04 -11.97 -8.72
N LYS A 22 -24.35 -12.37 -9.80
CA LYS A 22 -24.02 -13.78 -10.06
C LYS A 22 -23.03 -14.32 -9.03
N ASN A 23 -22.13 -13.49 -8.53
CA ASN A 23 -21.20 -13.88 -7.48
C ASN A 23 -21.93 -14.13 -6.16
N PHE A 24 -22.89 -13.28 -5.78
CA PHE A 24 -23.73 -13.53 -4.60
C PHE A 24 -24.46 -14.88 -4.71
N ARG A 25 -25.14 -15.15 -5.83
CA ARG A 25 -25.83 -16.44 -6.04
C ARG A 25 -24.87 -17.63 -6.00
N LEU A 26 -23.71 -17.53 -6.66
CA LEU A 26 -22.68 -18.57 -6.66
C LEU A 26 -22.16 -18.87 -5.25
N LEU A 27 -22.04 -17.84 -4.40
CA LEU A 27 -21.61 -17.98 -3.01
C LEU A 27 -22.73 -18.45 -2.06
N GLY A 28 -23.92 -18.74 -2.59
CA GLY A 28 -25.06 -19.25 -1.83
C GLY A 28 -25.88 -18.18 -1.12
N PHE A 29 -25.81 -16.91 -1.56
CA PHE A 29 -26.74 -15.90 -1.08
C PHE A 29 -28.13 -16.11 -1.69
N HIS A 30 -29.16 -15.92 -0.87
CA HIS A 30 -30.55 -15.97 -1.29
C HIS A 30 -31.07 -14.56 -1.54
N GLU A 31 -31.72 -14.36 -2.67
CA GLU A 31 -32.37 -13.10 -3.01
C GLU A 31 -33.78 -13.07 -2.40
N ASN A 32 -34.06 -12.05 -1.59
CA ASN A 32 -35.39 -11.85 -1.01
C ASN A 32 -36.31 -11.03 -1.94
N GLN A 33 -37.57 -10.86 -1.55
CA GLN A 33 -38.57 -10.12 -2.34
C GLN A 33 -38.21 -8.65 -2.64
N TYR A 34 -37.26 -8.09 -1.90
CA TYR A 34 -36.77 -6.72 -2.07
C TYR A 34 -35.48 -6.65 -2.91
N LYS A 35 -35.10 -7.75 -3.57
CA LYS A 35 -33.85 -7.89 -4.35
C LYS A 35 -32.58 -7.70 -3.50
N ILE A 36 -32.67 -8.02 -2.21
CA ILE A 36 -31.52 -8.00 -1.31
C ILE A 36 -30.99 -9.43 -1.24
N PHE A 37 -29.68 -9.58 -1.45
CA PHE A 37 -28.96 -10.85 -1.32
C PHE A 37 -28.50 -11.04 0.11
N GLU A 38 -28.92 -12.13 0.74
CA GLU A 38 -28.60 -12.41 2.14
C GLU A 38 -28.00 -13.80 2.30
N LYS A 39 -27.00 -13.91 3.17
CA LYS A 39 -26.46 -15.19 3.61
C LYS A 39 -26.02 -15.06 5.05
N THR A 40 -26.34 -16.06 5.88
CA THR A 40 -25.80 -16.14 7.24
C THR A 40 -24.60 -17.05 7.24
N TYR A 41 -23.51 -16.58 7.83
CA TYR A 41 -22.37 -17.41 8.18
C TYR A 41 -22.34 -17.51 9.70
N SER A 42 -22.11 -18.70 10.22
CA SER A 42 -22.09 -18.94 11.65
C SER A 42 -21.06 -19.98 12.02
N ASN A 43 -20.58 -19.89 13.26
CA ASN A 43 -19.93 -20.98 13.96
C ASN A 43 -20.81 -21.35 15.19
N THR A 44 -20.24 -22.07 16.15
CA THR A 44 -20.96 -22.50 17.37
C THR A 44 -21.43 -21.36 18.27
N VAL A 45 -20.80 -20.17 18.21
CA VAL A 45 -21.03 -19.07 19.17
C VAL A 45 -21.30 -17.70 18.53
N SER A 46 -21.06 -17.56 17.23
CA SER A 46 -21.13 -16.30 16.49
C SER A 46 -21.81 -16.50 15.16
N ALA A 47 -22.57 -15.50 14.71
CA ALA A 47 -23.12 -15.42 13.37
C ALA A 47 -22.98 -14.00 12.83
N PHE A 48 -22.73 -13.86 11.52
CA PHE A 48 -22.93 -12.60 10.81
C PHE A 48 -23.76 -12.84 9.54
N THR A 49 -24.65 -11.91 9.26
CA THR A 49 -25.54 -11.91 8.10
C THR A 49 -25.26 -10.66 7.27
N PRO A 50 -24.41 -10.76 6.24
CA PRO A 50 -24.34 -9.76 5.19
C PRO A 50 -25.64 -9.74 4.36
N SER A 51 -26.20 -8.55 4.22
CA SER A 51 -27.30 -8.21 3.33
C SER A 51 -26.76 -7.23 2.29
N ALA A 52 -26.84 -7.59 1.02
CA ALA A 52 -26.28 -6.83 -0.10
C ALA A 52 -27.37 -6.36 -1.05
N CYS A 53 -27.36 -5.08 -1.40
CA CYS A 53 -28.27 -4.50 -2.38
C CYS A 53 -27.51 -3.61 -3.36
N ASP A 54 -28.08 -3.48 -4.56
CA ASP A 54 -27.57 -2.56 -5.58
C ASP A 54 -28.04 -1.14 -5.26
N ALA A 55 -27.13 -0.18 -5.29
CA ALA A 55 -27.38 1.24 -5.11
C ALA A 55 -26.76 2.03 -6.26
N ILE A 56 -27.03 3.33 -6.33
CA ILE A 56 -26.53 4.16 -7.42
C ILE A 56 -24.99 4.14 -7.42
N PHE A 57 -24.41 3.55 -8.48
CA PHE A 57 -22.98 3.39 -8.74
C PHE A 57 -22.18 2.44 -7.81
N GLN A 58 -22.83 1.68 -6.93
CA GLN A 58 -22.13 0.74 -6.03
C GLN A 58 -23.06 -0.30 -5.42
N TRP A 59 -22.48 -1.40 -4.96
CA TRP A 59 -23.17 -2.35 -4.09
C TRP A 59 -22.98 -1.96 -2.64
N VAL A 60 -24.07 -1.89 -1.89
CA VAL A 60 -24.06 -1.62 -0.45
C VAL A 60 -24.21 -2.94 0.28
N ILE A 61 -23.31 -3.20 1.23
CA ILE A 61 -23.38 -4.36 2.11
C ILE A 61 -23.55 -3.87 3.54
N GLN A 62 -24.66 -4.26 4.14
CA GLN A 62 -24.91 -4.12 5.57
C GLN A 62 -24.62 -5.46 6.25
N ILE A 63 -23.92 -5.45 7.38
CA ILE A 63 -23.64 -6.64 8.16
C ILE A 63 -24.33 -6.52 9.51
N SER A 64 -25.15 -7.52 9.81
CA SER A 64 -25.70 -7.76 11.14
C SER A 64 -24.91 -8.85 11.84
N TYR A 65 -24.63 -8.70 13.14
CA TYR A 65 -23.82 -9.61 13.94
C TYR A 65 -24.62 -10.16 15.12
N PHE A 66 -24.33 -11.40 15.51
CA PHE A 66 -24.95 -12.07 16.64
C PHE A 66 -23.92 -12.94 17.37
N THR A 67 -23.95 -12.97 18.70
CA THR A 67 -23.14 -13.86 19.54
C THR A 67 -24.00 -14.51 20.62
N THR A 68 -23.84 -15.81 20.86
CA THR A 68 -24.63 -16.56 21.85
C THR A 68 -24.24 -16.23 23.29
N ASP A 69 -23.00 -15.82 23.51
CA ASP A 69 -22.49 -15.46 24.83
C ASP A 69 -22.18 -13.96 24.88
N LYS A 70 -22.86 -13.27 25.79
CA LYS A 70 -22.69 -11.86 26.24
C LYS A 70 -23.53 -10.76 25.60
N ARG A 71 -23.80 -9.82 26.50
CA ARG A 71 -24.52 -8.52 26.47
C ARG A 71 -23.97 -7.50 25.44
N THR A 72 -23.35 -7.94 24.36
CA THR A 72 -22.71 -7.07 23.37
C THR A 72 -23.65 -6.87 22.19
N ILE A 73 -24.22 -5.68 22.08
CA ILE A 73 -24.94 -5.25 20.87
C ILE A 73 -23.88 -4.73 19.91
N PHE A 74 -23.63 -5.46 18.82
CA PHE A 74 -22.80 -4.95 17.74
C PHE A 74 -23.60 -3.95 16.93
N VAL A 75 -23.01 -2.78 16.69
CA VAL A 75 -23.57 -1.81 15.74
C VAL A 75 -23.42 -2.43 14.35
N PRO A 76 -24.51 -2.52 13.56
CA PRO A 76 -24.43 -2.97 12.18
C PRO A 76 -23.38 -2.16 11.41
N GLU A 77 -22.53 -2.83 10.65
CA GLU A 77 -21.57 -2.17 9.79
C GLU A 77 -22.10 -2.06 8.37
N GLU A 78 -21.82 -0.95 7.71
CA GLU A 78 -22.14 -0.76 6.30
C GLU A 78 -20.90 -0.36 5.50
N PHE A 79 -20.77 -0.92 4.30
CA PHE A 79 -19.72 -0.54 3.36
C PHE A 79 -20.16 -0.69 1.91
N GLY A 80 -19.54 0.12 1.05
CA GLY A 80 -19.76 0.10 -0.40
C GLY A 80 -18.66 -0.64 -1.15
N ILE A 81 -19.07 -1.47 -2.13
CA ILE A 81 -18.22 -2.07 -3.16
C ILE A 81 -18.44 -1.32 -4.46
N CYS A 82 -17.44 -0.55 -4.91
CA CYS A 82 -17.53 0.28 -6.12
C CYS A 82 -17.02 -0.41 -7.41
N HIS A 83 -16.56 -1.65 -7.33
CA HIS A 83 -15.92 -2.36 -8.44
C HIS A 83 -16.36 -3.82 -8.49
N ASP A 84 -16.41 -4.43 -9.68
CA ASP A 84 -16.74 -5.84 -9.84
C ASP A 84 -15.70 -6.74 -9.15
N LEU A 85 -16.04 -7.31 -8.01
CA LEU A 85 -15.21 -8.30 -7.31
C LEU A 85 -15.48 -9.69 -7.87
N THR A 86 -14.45 -10.52 -8.01
CA THR A 86 -14.64 -11.96 -8.21
C THR A 86 -15.19 -12.62 -6.95
N PRO A 87 -15.79 -13.83 -7.05
CA PRO A 87 -16.29 -14.54 -5.88
C PRO A 87 -15.26 -14.68 -4.75
N VAL A 88 -14.01 -15.00 -5.06
CA VAL A 88 -12.95 -15.15 -4.05
C VAL A 88 -12.59 -13.83 -3.37
N GLU A 89 -12.60 -12.71 -4.10
CA GLU A 89 -12.35 -11.39 -3.54
C GLU A 89 -13.49 -10.95 -2.61
N LEU A 90 -14.74 -11.22 -3.00
CA LEU A 90 -15.90 -10.97 -2.14
C LEU A 90 -15.83 -11.81 -0.85
N LEU A 91 -15.50 -13.10 -0.94
CA LEU A 91 -15.26 -13.95 0.24
C LEU A 91 -14.11 -13.41 1.10
N SER A 92 -13.04 -12.89 0.50
CA SER A 92 -11.91 -12.29 1.22
C SER A 92 -12.31 -11.03 1.99
N VAL A 93 -13.17 -10.20 1.41
CA VAL A 93 -13.73 -9.01 2.07
C VAL A 93 -14.60 -9.42 3.26
N LEU A 94 -15.51 -10.38 3.05
CA LEU A 94 -16.38 -10.91 4.12
C LEU A 94 -15.56 -11.58 5.23
N TYR A 95 -14.50 -12.32 4.89
CA TYR A 95 -13.54 -12.88 5.84
C TYR A 95 -12.89 -11.81 6.71
N LYS A 96 -12.42 -10.69 6.12
CA LYS A 96 -11.86 -9.58 6.90
C LYS A 96 -12.89 -8.99 7.88
N LYS A 97 -14.15 -8.87 7.46
CA LYS A 97 -15.24 -8.38 8.32
C LYS A 97 -15.52 -9.34 9.48
N TRP A 98 -15.56 -10.65 9.21
CA TRP A 98 -15.61 -11.67 10.26
C TRP A 98 -14.49 -11.50 11.30
N VAL A 99 -13.24 -11.42 10.83
CA VAL A 99 -12.08 -11.31 11.73
C VAL A 99 -12.09 -10.00 12.53
N SER A 100 -12.58 -8.92 11.94
CA SER A 100 -12.74 -7.63 12.65
C SER A 100 -13.75 -7.71 13.79
N ALA A 101 -14.85 -8.45 13.59
CA ALA A 101 -15.93 -8.55 14.58
C ALA A 101 -15.68 -9.63 15.65
N PHE A 102 -15.15 -10.78 15.26
CA PHE A 102 -15.07 -11.98 16.11
C PHE A 102 -13.66 -12.51 16.33
N GLY A 103 -12.64 -11.93 15.69
CA GLY A 103 -11.28 -12.44 15.73
C GLY A 103 -11.05 -13.62 14.78
N LYS A 104 -9.88 -14.28 14.93
CA LYS A 104 -9.46 -15.37 14.02
C LYS A 104 -9.93 -16.76 14.46
N ASP A 105 -10.47 -16.87 15.66
CA ASP A 105 -10.85 -18.15 16.23
C ASP A 105 -12.18 -18.60 15.59
N SER A 106 -12.19 -19.81 15.03
CA SER A 106 -13.39 -20.46 14.47
C SER A 106 -14.05 -19.73 13.29
N ILE A 107 -13.28 -19.52 12.22
CA ILE A 107 -13.79 -19.00 10.94
C ILE A 107 -14.71 -20.04 10.28
N PRO A 108 -15.91 -19.66 9.80
CA PRO A 108 -16.80 -20.57 9.07
C PRO A 108 -16.14 -21.16 7.83
N ASP A 109 -16.38 -22.45 7.57
CA ASP A 109 -15.78 -23.17 6.43
C ASP A 109 -16.06 -22.49 5.08
N ASP A 110 -17.27 -21.92 4.94
CA ASP A 110 -17.70 -21.15 3.77
C ASP A 110 -16.84 -19.90 3.49
N LEU A 111 -16.10 -19.40 4.49
CA LEU A 111 -15.15 -18.28 4.36
C LEU A 111 -13.70 -18.73 4.19
N SER A 112 -13.40 -20.02 4.28
CA SER A 112 -12.03 -20.56 4.24
C SER A 112 -11.29 -20.21 2.95
N HIS A 113 -11.97 -20.17 1.80
CA HIS A 113 -11.38 -19.72 0.54
C HIS A 113 -11.05 -18.22 0.55
N GLY A 114 -11.92 -17.40 1.15
CA GLY A 114 -11.67 -15.97 1.37
C GLY A 114 -10.45 -15.72 2.26
N GLN A 115 -10.28 -16.52 3.30
CA GLN A 115 -9.10 -16.52 4.17
C GLN A 115 -7.82 -16.88 3.39
N LYS A 116 -7.82 -18.03 2.68
CA LYS A 116 -6.67 -18.49 1.89
C LYS A 116 -6.22 -17.43 0.90
N TYR A 117 -7.18 -16.82 0.20
CA TYR A 117 -6.89 -15.75 -0.75
C TYR A 117 -6.36 -14.50 -0.04
N HIS A 118 -6.96 -14.08 1.09
CA HIS A 118 -6.49 -12.93 1.84
C HIS A 118 -5.03 -13.06 2.27
N GLU A 119 -4.67 -14.20 2.85
CA GLU A 119 -3.30 -14.47 3.32
C GLU A 119 -2.33 -14.63 2.13
N HIS A 120 -2.79 -15.18 0.99
CA HIS A 120 -2.00 -15.21 -0.24
C HIS A 120 -1.67 -13.80 -0.74
N ILE A 121 -2.67 -12.92 -0.86
CA ILE A 121 -2.45 -11.52 -1.28
C ILE A 121 -1.50 -10.79 -0.33
N LYS A 122 -1.70 -10.95 0.98
CA LYS A 122 -0.83 -10.36 1.99
C LYS A 122 0.61 -10.85 1.87
N THR A 123 0.80 -12.15 1.66
CA THR A 123 2.13 -12.75 1.45
C THR A 123 2.77 -12.25 0.16
N LEU A 124 1.99 -12.16 -0.91
CA LEU A 124 2.45 -11.67 -2.21
C LEU A 124 2.93 -10.22 -2.13
N ILE A 125 2.12 -9.32 -1.57
CA ILE A 125 2.50 -7.92 -1.33
C ILE A 125 3.74 -7.84 -0.43
N ALA A 126 3.80 -8.65 0.63
CA ALA A 126 4.97 -8.69 1.51
C ALA A 126 6.24 -9.17 0.79
N SER A 127 6.10 -10.10 -0.17
CA SER A 127 7.22 -10.59 -0.99
C SER A 127 7.68 -9.58 -2.04
N HIS A 128 6.77 -8.73 -2.54
CA HIS A 128 7.06 -7.63 -3.47
C HIS A 128 7.55 -6.36 -2.77
N SER A 129 7.34 -6.25 -1.47
CA SER A 129 7.72 -5.08 -0.67
C SER A 129 9.24 -5.00 -0.59
N GLU A 130 9.86 -4.53 -1.67
CA GLU A 130 11.25 -4.17 -1.65
C GLU A 130 11.47 -3.11 -0.59
N LYS A 131 12.45 -3.38 0.26
CA LYS A 131 12.76 -2.54 1.38
C LYS A 131 13.44 -1.27 0.84
N LYS A 132 12.65 -0.22 0.58
CA LYS A 132 13.12 1.03 -0.02
C LYS A 132 14.28 1.67 0.79
N PRO A 133 15.34 2.17 0.12
CA PRO A 133 16.47 2.79 0.78
C PRO A 133 16.07 4.04 1.59
N TYR A 134 16.63 4.13 2.79
CA TYR A 134 16.49 5.27 3.67
C TYR A 134 17.79 5.54 4.42
N MET A 135 18.16 6.82 4.53
CA MET A 135 19.33 7.27 5.28
C MET A 135 19.00 8.53 6.07
N THR A 136 19.68 8.72 7.20
CA THR A 136 19.81 10.01 7.85
C THR A 136 21.27 10.44 7.86
N VAL A 137 21.51 11.70 7.54
CA VAL A 137 22.85 12.32 7.58
C VAL A 137 22.90 13.44 8.60
N ASP A 138 24.10 13.79 9.03
CA ASP A 138 24.33 14.97 9.88
C ASP A 138 23.92 16.25 9.13
N ARG A 139 23.08 17.08 9.77
CA ARG A 139 22.52 18.29 9.12
C ARG A 139 23.59 19.32 8.81
N GLU A 140 24.53 19.56 9.71
CA GLU A 140 25.49 20.65 9.58
C GLU A 140 26.50 20.35 8.48
N SER A 141 27.02 19.12 8.49
CA SER A 141 27.89 18.59 7.44
C SER A 141 27.18 18.62 6.09
N PHE A 142 25.94 18.11 6.01
CA PHE A 142 25.17 18.09 4.76
C PHE A 142 24.98 19.49 4.19
N ARG A 143 24.56 20.46 5.01
CA ARG A 143 24.39 21.86 4.57
C ARG A 143 25.70 22.50 4.14
N PHE A 144 26.77 22.27 4.88
CA PHE A 144 28.09 22.83 4.57
C PHE A 144 28.56 22.37 3.19
N PHE A 145 28.50 21.07 2.93
CA PHE A 145 28.93 20.50 1.65
C PHE A 145 28.03 20.91 0.49
N LEU A 146 26.70 20.95 0.68
CA LEU A 146 25.79 21.45 -0.35
C LEU A 146 26.04 22.93 -0.68
N SER A 147 26.30 23.76 0.32
CA SER A 147 26.62 25.19 0.12
C SER A 147 27.93 25.36 -0.65
N LYS A 148 28.90 24.47 -0.44
CA LYS A 148 30.16 24.46 -1.19
C LYS A 148 29.92 24.12 -2.66
N ILE A 149 29.14 23.08 -2.93
CA ILE A 149 28.77 22.66 -4.29
C ILE A 149 28.00 23.79 -5.00
N GLU A 150 26.98 24.38 -4.37
CA GLU A 150 26.16 25.46 -4.94
C GLU A 150 27.00 26.68 -5.33
N ARG A 151 28.02 27.03 -4.53
CA ARG A 151 28.94 28.14 -4.84
C ARG A 151 29.90 27.83 -6.00
N GLU A 152 30.33 26.58 -6.11
CA GLU A 152 31.31 26.14 -7.12
C GLU A 152 30.66 25.95 -8.50
N PHE A 153 29.44 25.42 -8.52
CA PHE A 153 28.69 25.16 -9.74
C PHE A 153 27.52 26.15 -9.82
N ASN A 154 27.81 27.34 -10.35
CA ASN A 154 26.87 28.43 -10.57
C ASN A 154 25.54 27.90 -11.14
N THR A 155 24.44 28.09 -10.42
CA THR A 155 23.13 27.50 -10.73
C THR A 155 22.45 28.09 -11.97
N ASP A 156 23.06 29.13 -12.57
CA ASP A 156 22.52 29.88 -13.71
C ASP A 156 22.98 29.37 -15.08
N GLU A 157 23.93 28.42 -15.13
CA GLU A 157 24.38 27.78 -16.37
C GLU A 157 23.97 26.30 -16.44
N LYS A 158 23.83 25.80 -17.69
CA LYS A 158 23.50 24.43 -18.14
C LYS A 158 23.36 23.37 -17.05
N ASP A 159 22.22 22.67 -17.07
CA ASP A 159 21.89 21.61 -16.11
C ASP A 159 23.04 20.60 -15.98
N TYR A 160 23.37 20.27 -14.73
CA TYR A 160 24.44 19.34 -14.37
C TYR A 160 23.90 18.27 -13.44
N GLU A 161 24.42 17.06 -13.56
CA GLU A 161 23.98 15.94 -12.73
C GLU A 161 24.71 15.95 -11.38
N ILE A 162 23.94 15.78 -10.30
CA ILE A 162 24.41 15.51 -8.96
C ILE A 162 24.13 14.03 -8.68
N GLU A 163 25.17 13.27 -8.38
CA GLU A 163 25.06 11.88 -8.00
C GLU A 163 25.17 11.72 -6.49
N PHE A 164 24.17 11.09 -5.88
CA PHE A 164 24.24 10.61 -4.51
C PHE A 164 24.50 9.10 -4.54
N SER A 165 25.51 8.64 -3.82
CA SER A 165 25.76 7.23 -3.60
C SER A 165 26.16 7.00 -2.16
N TYR A 166 26.05 5.78 -1.68
CA TYR A 166 26.53 5.43 -0.35
C TYR A 166 27.89 4.74 -0.41
N THR A 167 28.75 5.07 0.54
CA THR A 167 29.98 4.33 0.83
C THR A 167 30.09 4.18 2.34
N THR A 168 30.66 3.09 2.84
CA THR A 168 30.81 2.72 4.26
C THR A 168 30.63 3.88 5.27
N GLY A 169 29.42 4.04 5.81
CA GLY A 169 29.10 5.04 6.85
C GLY A 169 28.94 6.49 6.38
N GLN A 170 28.94 6.76 5.08
CA GLN A 170 28.93 8.11 4.50
C GLN A 170 28.06 8.19 3.23
N LEU A 171 27.35 9.31 3.09
CA LEU A 171 26.79 9.73 1.82
C LEU A 171 27.90 10.37 0.98
N LYS A 172 28.19 9.80 -0.18
CA LYS A 172 29.03 10.41 -1.20
C LYS A 172 28.15 11.26 -2.12
N ILE A 173 28.49 12.53 -2.26
CA ILE A 173 27.87 13.44 -3.22
C ILE A 173 28.92 13.78 -4.26
N SER A 174 28.63 13.50 -5.54
CA SER A 174 29.54 13.73 -6.66
C SER A 174 28.90 14.67 -7.66
N VAL A 175 29.65 15.70 -8.09
CA VAL A 175 29.25 16.66 -9.11
C VAL A 175 30.45 16.93 -10.01
N LYS A 176 30.41 16.48 -11.27
CA LYS A 176 31.56 16.54 -12.20
C LYS A 176 32.83 15.96 -11.55
N SER A 177 33.86 16.78 -11.33
CA SER A 177 35.13 16.38 -10.70
C SER A 177 35.12 16.48 -9.16
N THR A 178 34.07 17.06 -8.58
CA THR A 178 34.01 17.39 -7.15
C THR A 178 33.27 16.29 -6.40
N VAL A 179 33.91 15.77 -5.36
CA VAL A 179 33.37 14.70 -4.51
C VAL A 179 33.46 15.14 -3.06
N VAL A 180 32.34 15.03 -2.35
CA VAL A 180 32.24 15.31 -0.91
C VAL A 180 31.58 14.16 -0.19
N PHE A 181 31.94 13.98 1.08
CA PHE A 181 31.45 12.89 1.91
C PHE A 181 30.76 13.45 3.14
N VAL A 182 29.51 13.06 3.36
CA VAL A 182 28.68 13.48 4.49
C VAL A 182 28.48 12.29 5.43
N PRO A 183 28.78 12.42 6.73
CA PRO A 183 28.54 11.33 7.68
C PRO A 183 27.08 10.87 7.69
N SER A 184 26.88 9.56 7.52
CA SER A 184 25.58 8.91 7.73
C SER A 184 25.43 8.54 9.19
N LEU A 185 24.32 8.94 9.80
CA LEU A 185 24.00 8.64 11.20
C LEU A 185 23.17 7.36 11.32
N TYR A 186 22.35 7.07 10.32
CA TYR A 186 21.57 5.85 10.24
C TYR A 186 21.29 5.51 8.77
N CYS A 187 21.29 4.23 8.44
CA CYS A 187 20.95 3.74 7.12
C CYS A 187 20.11 2.46 7.22
N LYS A 188 19.18 2.29 6.29
CA LYS A 188 18.34 1.11 6.17
C LYS A 188 18.16 0.76 4.70
N ASN A 189 18.46 -0.49 4.35
CA ASN A 189 18.32 -1.02 2.98
C ASN A 189 19.04 -0.19 1.93
N ILE A 190 20.15 0.44 2.33
CA ILE A 190 21.00 1.15 1.40
C ILE A 190 21.74 0.12 0.57
N THR A 191 21.76 0.37 -0.72
CA THR A 191 22.44 -0.42 -1.73
C THR A 191 23.55 0.43 -2.37
N SER A 192 24.36 -0.15 -3.25
CA SER A 192 25.54 0.52 -3.83
C SER A 192 25.21 1.41 -5.03
N GLU A 193 23.97 1.40 -5.51
CA GLU A 193 23.57 2.14 -6.69
C GLU A 193 23.45 3.64 -6.42
N LYS A 194 23.43 4.39 -7.52
CA LYS A 194 23.44 5.84 -7.50
C LYS A 194 22.05 6.41 -7.66
N ILE A 195 21.88 7.60 -7.09
CA ILE A 195 20.71 8.45 -7.28
C ILE A 195 21.19 9.68 -8.03
N SER A 196 20.67 9.84 -9.24
CA SER A 196 21.04 10.93 -10.13
C SER A 196 19.98 12.03 -10.08
N LEU A 197 20.40 13.27 -9.85
CA LEU A 197 19.55 14.44 -9.64
C LEU A 197 19.99 15.54 -10.61
N GLN A 198 19.05 16.30 -11.16
CA GLN A 198 19.39 17.52 -11.89
C GLN A 198 19.71 18.63 -10.90
N GLY A 199 20.92 19.19 -10.97
CA GLY A 199 21.46 20.11 -9.97
C GLY A 199 20.65 21.38 -9.82
N HIS A 200 20.17 21.94 -10.95
CA HIS A 200 19.34 23.14 -10.91
C HIS A 200 18.01 22.88 -10.19
N ASN A 201 17.32 21.78 -10.52
CA ASN A 201 16.08 21.38 -9.87
C ASN A 201 16.30 21.05 -8.39
N PHE A 202 17.42 20.40 -8.06
CA PHE A 202 17.78 20.03 -6.71
C PHE A 202 17.96 21.26 -5.80
N PHE A 203 18.81 22.22 -6.17
CA PHE A 203 19.07 23.40 -5.34
C PHE A 203 17.86 24.35 -5.25
N LYS A 204 17.01 24.41 -6.28
CA LYS A 204 15.72 25.11 -6.21
C LYS A 204 14.72 24.45 -5.26
N SER A 205 14.73 23.11 -5.18
CA SER A 205 13.69 22.34 -4.48
C SER A 205 14.04 21.98 -3.05
N ILE A 206 15.34 21.93 -2.71
CA ILE A 206 15.80 21.49 -1.39
C ILE A 206 15.34 22.46 -0.28
N PRO A 207 14.96 21.97 0.91
CA PRO A 207 14.57 22.86 2.01
C PRO A 207 15.70 23.82 2.41
N ARG A 208 15.43 25.13 2.40
CA ARG A 208 16.36 26.15 2.93
C ARG A 208 16.68 25.96 4.42
N ARG A 209 15.77 25.30 5.16
CA ARG A 209 15.90 24.99 6.59
C ARG A 209 15.46 23.56 6.83
N PHE A 210 16.36 22.74 7.35
CA PHE A 210 16.05 21.43 7.89
C PHE A 210 15.65 21.54 9.36
N ARG A 211 14.70 20.71 9.80
CA ARG A 211 14.29 20.62 11.21
C ARG A 211 15.14 19.56 11.92
N GLY A 212 15.56 19.84 13.16
CA GLY A 212 16.37 18.92 13.97
C GLY A 212 17.85 18.90 13.60
N ASN A 213 18.60 17.92 14.11
CA ASN A 213 20.05 17.80 13.88
C ASN A 213 20.41 16.85 12.74
N THR A 214 19.42 16.22 12.12
CA THR A 214 19.62 15.23 11.06
C THR A 214 18.76 15.56 9.83
N VAL A 215 19.17 15.06 8.67
CA VAL A 215 18.40 15.18 7.43
C VAL A 215 18.08 13.78 6.93
N GLY A 216 16.80 13.46 6.81
CA GLY A 216 16.33 12.21 6.22
C GLY A 216 16.36 12.27 4.68
N LEU A 217 16.83 11.19 4.08
CA LEU A 217 16.93 10.93 2.65
C LEU A 217 16.16 9.62 2.39
N ALA A 218 14.98 9.71 1.78
CA ALA A 218 14.12 8.55 1.54
C ALA A 218 13.81 8.40 0.05
N MET A 219 14.09 7.24 -0.54
CA MET A 219 13.75 6.97 -1.93
C MET A 219 12.24 6.81 -2.13
N LYS A 220 11.72 7.45 -3.18
CA LYS A 220 10.32 7.41 -3.64
C LYS A 220 10.28 7.19 -5.16
N LYS A 221 9.17 6.66 -5.70
CA LYS A 221 9.04 6.24 -7.10
C LYS A 221 9.51 7.30 -8.11
N ASN A 222 9.21 8.57 -7.83
CA ASN A 222 9.51 9.67 -8.72
C ASN A 222 10.57 10.62 -8.15
N GLY A 223 11.37 10.18 -7.17
CA GLY A 223 12.44 11.02 -6.66
C GLY A 223 12.95 10.71 -5.26
N LEU A 224 13.78 11.61 -4.75
CA LEU A 224 14.39 11.54 -3.43
C LEU A 224 13.68 12.53 -2.50
N LEU A 225 13.08 12.02 -1.43
CA LEU A 225 12.53 12.84 -0.36
C LEU A 225 13.66 13.28 0.57
N ILE A 226 13.97 14.58 0.58
CA ILE A 226 14.98 15.20 1.46
C ILE A 226 14.28 16.08 2.48
N GLY A 227 14.31 15.66 3.75
CA GLY A 227 13.53 16.29 4.81
C GLY A 227 12.03 16.23 4.51
N SER A 228 11.45 17.36 4.05
CA SER A 228 10.03 17.47 3.72
C SER A 228 9.75 17.77 2.23
N ARG A 229 10.77 17.70 1.36
CA ARG A 229 10.65 18.03 -0.07
C ARG A 229 10.99 16.82 -0.91
N LEU A 230 10.08 16.45 -1.80
CA LEU A 230 10.33 15.45 -2.83
C LEU A 230 11.05 16.15 -3.99
N ILE A 231 12.25 15.68 -4.31
CA ILE A 231 13.07 16.20 -5.40
C ILE A 231 13.11 15.12 -6.48
N GLU A 232 12.80 15.49 -7.72
CA GLU A 232 12.87 14.57 -8.85
C GLU A 232 14.28 13.98 -8.98
N ALA A 233 14.35 12.65 -9.06
CA ALA A 233 15.60 11.90 -9.08
C ALA A 233 15.42 10.62 -9.89
N ARG A 234 16.49 10.18 -10.55
CA ARG A 234 16.58 8.87 -11.19
C ARG A 234 17.33 7.90 -10.29
N TRP A 235 16.79 6.71 -10.12
CA TRP A 235 17.48 5.59 -9.51
C TRP A 235 18.22 4.81 -10.59
N ASP A 236 19.53 4.62 -10.42
CA ASP A 236 20.37 3.93 -11.40
C ASP A 236 20.51 2.42 -11.11
N GLY A 237 19.71 1.88 -10.18
CA GLY A 237 19.66 0.46 -9.83
C GLY A 237 18.39 -0.25 -10.32
N ASP A 238 18.14 -1.44 -9.80
CA ASP A 238 16.92 -2.20 -10.06
C ASP A 238 15.67 -1.38 -9.70
N ASP A 239 14.59 -1.55 -10.46
CA ASP A 239 13.34 -0.82 -10.24
C ASP A 239 12.64 -1.28 -8.95
N LEU A 240 12.94 -0.58 -7.86
CA LEU A 240 12.39 -0.81 -6.52
C LEU A 240 10.88 -0.58 -6.42
N TRP A 241 10.26 -0.06 -7.48
CA TRP A 241 8.84 0.27 -7.55
C TRP A 241 8.11 -0.55 -8.62
N LYS A 242 8.78 -1.55 -9.22
CA LYS A 242 8.24 -2.44 -10.25
C LYS A 242 6.87 -3.03 -9.88
N HIS A 243 6.68 -3.33 -8.60
CA HIS A 243 5.47 -3.95 -8.08
C HIS A 243 4.50 -2.98 -7.39
N ASP A 244 4.86 -1.70 -7.20
CA ASP A 244 4.03 -0.74 -6.45
C ASP A 244 2.62 -0.60 -7.05
N GLU A 245 2.52 -0.48 -8.38
CA GLU A 245 1.21 -0.35 -9.05
C GLU A 245 0.36 -1.61 -8.92
N TYR A 246 0.99 -2.78 -9.00
CA TYR A 246 0.32 -4.05 -8.86
C TYR A 246 -0.14 -4.27 -7.42
N ASP A 247 0.71 -3.98 -6.44
CA ASP A 247 0.38 -4.07 -5.02
C ASP A 247 -0.73 -3.09 -4.64
N ASP A 248 -0.70 -1.86 -5.17
CA ASP A 248 -1.77 -0.89 -4.96
C ASP A 248 -3.06 -1.31 -5.65
N PHE A 249 -2.98 -1.91 -6.85
CA PHE A 249 -4.13 -2.58 -7.47
C PHE A 249 -4.70 -3.64 -6.52
N LEU A 250 -3.91 -4.59 -6.01
CA LEU A 250 -4.37 -5.65 -5.10
C LEU A 250 -4.97 -5.11 -3.79
N LYS A 251 -4.37 -4.06 -3.21
CA LYS A 251 -4.93 -3.39 -2.03
C LYS A 251 -6.27 -2.76 -2.34
N ASN A 252 -6.37 -2.01 -3.44
CA ASN A 252 -7.60 -1.31 -3.84
C ASN A 252 -8.75 -2.28 -4.12
N ARG A 253 -8.46 -3.50 -4.61
CA ARG A 253 -9.46 -4.56 -4.77
C ARG A 253 -10.09 -5.02 -3.46
N LEU A 254 -9.35 -4.95 -2.34
CA LEU A 254 -9.78 -5.41 -1.02
C LEU A 254 -10.09 -4.26 -0.04
N ILE A 255 -10.00 -3.00 -0.50
CA ILE A 255 -10.41 -1.82 0.27
C ILE A 255 -11.91 -1.63 0.09
N GLN A 256 -12.58 -1.36 1.20
CA GLN A 256 -13.99 -1.02 1.23
C GLN A 256 -14.15 0.41 1.74
N LYS A 257 -15.08 1.16 1.13
CA LYS A 257 -15.41 2.49 1.62
C LYS A 257 -16.49 2.34 2.68
N SER A 258 -16.18 2.71 3.92
CA SER A 258 -17.20 2.86 4.95
C SER A 258 -18.20 3.91 4.49
N LEU A 259 -19.48 3.55 4.53
CA LEU A 259 -20.56 4.50 4.27
C LEU A 259 -20.95 5.07 5.63
N MET A 260 -20.35 6.20 6.02
CA MET A 260 -20.88 6.99 7.12
C MET A 260 -21.99 7.87 6.55
N PHE A 261 -23.24 7.54 6.86
CA PHE A 261 -24.30 8.53 6.79
C PHE A 261 -24.10 9.51 7.96
N VAL A 262 -23.78 10.76 7.63
CA VAL A 262 -23.94 11.92 8.53
C VAL A 262 -25.35 12.43 8.38
#